data_AF-A0A8X6L5X8-F1
#
_entry.id   AF-A0A8X6L5X8-F1
#
_cell.length_a   1.000
_cell.length_b   1.000
_cell.length_c   1.000
_cell.angle_alpha   90.00
_cell.angle_beta   90.00
_cell.angle_gamma   90.00
#
_symmetry.space_group_name_H-M   'P 1'
#
loop_
_entity.id
_entity.type
_entity.pdbx_description
1 polymer ?
#
loop_
_entity_poly.entity_id
_entity_poly.type
_entity_poly.pdbx_seq_one_letter_code
_entity_poly.pdbx_strand_id
1 'polypeptide(L)'
;EKLLAFLSNSKENAFITDVVILSPDTPKWQNDYLCGTGMEMYTETLSTSFVGMSFPQAAELCFVKLKLLLLAIEVINDDGSDSKISINPKSKRNLPRTPRFFYCTICR
;
A
#
# COMPACT_ATOMS: atom_id res chain seq x y z
N GLU A 1 16.87 0.53 -7.05
CA GLU A 1 17.01 1.98 -7.31
C GLU A 1 15.71 2.63 -7.79
N LYS A 2 15.12 2.23 -8.93
CA LYS A 2 13.86 2.83 -9.43
C LYS A 2 12.67 2.77 -8.45
N LEU A 3 12.50 1.65 -7.74
CA LEU A 3 11.43 1.51 -6.74
C LEU A 3 11.66 2.38 -5.50
N LEU A 4 12.91 2.56 -5.08
CA LEU A 4 13.25 3.43 -3.95
C LEU A 4 13.09 4.91 -4.32
N ALA A 5 13.47 5.30 -5.54
CA ALA A 5 13.24 6.66 -6.05
C ALA A 5 11.74 6.96 -6.20
N PHE A 6 10.95 6.00 -6.68
CA PHE A 6 9.49 6.10 -6.72
C PHE A 6 8.91 6.24 -5.32
N LEU A 7 9.30 5.37 -4.37
CA LEU A 7 8.84 5.45 -2.99
C LEU A 7 9.32 6.73 -2.27
N SER A 8 10.49 7.28 -2.63
CA SER A 8 11.01 8.55 -2.09
C SER A 8 10.17 9.74 -2.58
N ASN A 9 9.92 9.83 -3.90
CA ASN A 9 9.05 10.85 -4.48
C ASN A 9 7.60 10.71 -3.99
N SER A 10 7.09 9.47 -3.91
CA SER A 10 5.75 9.21 -3.39
C SER A 10 5.62 9.55 -1.91
N LYS A 11 6.65 9.32 -1.08
CA LYS A 11 6.60 9.71 0.34
C LYS A 11 6.58 11.23 0.53
N GLU A 12 7.35 11.96 -0.27
CA GLU A 12 7.35 13.43 -0.24
C GLU A 12 6.03 14.02 -0.75
N ASN A 13 5.44 13.42 -1.80
CA ASN A 13 4.18 13.90 -2.38
C ASN A 13 2.93 13.43 -1.64
N ALA A 14 2.93 12.26 -0.99
CA ALA A 14 1.79 11.76 -0.21
C ALA A 14 1.48 12.62 1.03
N PHE A 15 2.42 13.49 1.45
CA PHE A 15 2.23 14.47 2.51
C PHE A 15 1.63 15.80 2.00
N ILE A 16 1.60 16.03 0.69
CA ILE A 16 1.02 17.23 0.06
C ILE A 16 -0.37 16.85 -0.47
N THR A 17 -1.37 16.91 0.41
CA THR A 17 -2.78 16.83 0.02
C THR A 17 -3.24 18.16 -0.57
N ASP A 18 -2.70 18.56 -1.72
CA ASP A 18 -3.22 19.70 -2.46
C ASP A 18 -3.92 19.22 -3.72
N VAL A 19 -5.24 19.45 -3.73
CA VAL A 19 -6.20 19.41 -4.84
C VAL A 19 -5.58 19.08 -6.21
N VAL A 20 -5.80 17.85 -6.67
CA VAL A 20 -5.44 17.44 -8.03
C VAL A 20 -6.39 18.14 -9.02
N ILE A 21 -5.97 19.27 -9.58
CA ILE A 21 -6.69 19.94 -10.68
C ILE A 21 -6.32 19.21 -11.98
N LEU A 22 -7.12 18.20 -12.33
CA LEU A 22 -7.02 17.56 -13.64
C LEU A 22 -7.66 18.48 -14.69
N SER A 23 -6.86 19.04 -15.59
CA SER A 23 -7.35 19.80 -16.74
C SER A 23 -7.20 18.98 -18.03
N PRO A 24 -8.20 19.00 -18.94
CA PRO A 24 -8.08 18.40 -20.26
C PRO A 24 -6.97 19.05 -21.12
N ASP A 25 -6.51 20.26 -20.76
CA ASP A 25 -5.41 20.96 -21.43
C ASP A 25 -4.01 20.50 -20.94
N THR A 26 -3.95 19.71 -19.87
CA THR A 26 -2.69 19.20 -19.32
C THR A 26 -2.24 17.95 -20.08
N PRO A 27 -0.95 17.83 -20.46
CA PRO A 27 -0.42 16.64 -21.12
C PRO A 27 -0.74 15.36 -20.32
N LYS A 28 -1.11 14.28 -21.01
CA LYS A 28 -1.52 13.01 -20.38
C LYS A 28 -0.53 12.50 -19.32
N TRP A 29 0.77 12.55 -19.60
CA TRP A 29 1.80 12.11 -18.65
C TRP A 29 1.80 12.91 -17.34
N GLN A 30 1.44 14.20 -17.41
CA GLN A 30 1.39 15.07 -16.25
C GLN A 30 0.12 14.83 -15.44
N ASN A 31 -1.01 14.54 -16.10
CA ASN A 31 -2.22 14.08 -15.41
C ASN A 31 -2.00 12.72 -14.72
N ASP A 32 -1.35 11.77 -15.39
CA ASP A 32 -1.02 10.45 -14.81
C ASP A 32 -0.06 10.61 -13.61
N TYR A 33 0.93 11.52 -13.71
CA TYR A 33 1.84 11.84 -12.60
C TYR A 33 1.10 12.46 -11.41
N LEU A 34 0.27 13.48 -11.64
CA LEU A 34 -0.50 14.15 -10.58
C LEU A 34 -1.52 13.22 -9.92
N CYS A 35 -2.11 12.28 -10.66
CA CYS A 35 -2.92 11.23 -10.06
C CYS A 35 -2.08 10.33 -9.14
N GLY A 36 -0.87 9.97 -9.59
CA GLY A 36 0.08 9.20 -8.79
C GLY A 36 0.57 9.90 -7.52
N THR A 37 0.64 11.24 -7.52
CA THR A 37 1.02 12.03 -6.34
C THR A 37 -0.09 12.11 -5.30
N GLY A 38 -1.35 12.01 -5.72
CA GLY A 38 -2.51 12.01 -4.82
C GLY A 38 -2.78 10.68 -4.11
N MET A 39 -1.89 9.68 -4.27
CA MET A 39 -2.04 8.41 -3.56
C MET A 39 -1.57 8.54 -2.12
N GLU A 40 -2.49 8.34 -1.19
CA GLU A 40 -2.21 8.38 0.24
C GLU A 40 -1.80 6.98 0.72
N MET A 41 -0.79 6.93 1.60
CA MET A 41 -0.37 5.70 2.28
C MET A 41 -1.07 5.57 3.63
N TYR A 42 -1.65 4.40 3.87
CA TYR A 42 -2.38 4.06 5.07
C TYR A 42 -1.76 2.86 5.78
N THR A 43 -1.88 2.86 7.10
CA THR A 43 -1.49 1.74 7.96
C THR A 43 -2.65 1.31 8.85
N GLU A 44 -3.19 0.11 8.63
CA GLU A 44 -4.34 -0.37 9.38
C GLU A 44 -4.26 -1.88 9.63
N THR A 45 -4.87 -2.33 10.72
CA THR A 45 -5.11 -3.76 10.96
C THR A 45 -6.37 -4.17 10.20
N LEU A 46 -6.23 -4.99 9.16
CA LEU A 46 -7.38 -5.43 8.37
C LEU A 46 -8.27 -6.43 9.13
N SER A 47 -9.48 -6.62 8.60
CA SER A 47 -10.48 -7.57 9.11
C SER A 47 -9.91 -8.98 9.32
N THR A 48 -10.49 -9.69 10.29
CA THR A 48 -10.24 -11.13 10.54
C THR A 48 -10.49 -12.01 9.32
N SER A 49 -11.18 -11.51 8.30
CA SER A 49 -11.38 -12.17 7.01
C SER A 49 -10.07 -12.54 6.30
N PHE A 50 -8.96 -11.84 6.58
CA PHE A 50 -7.65 -12.12 5.99
C PHE A 50 -6.81 -13.13 6.80
N VAL A 51 -7.29 -13.55 7.97
CA VAL A 51 -6.58 -14.53 8.81
C VAL A 51 -6.54 -15.87 8.09
N GLY A 52 -5.36 -16.50 8.04
CA GLY A 52 -5.17 -17.77 7.34
C GLY A 52 -4.92 -17.64 5.83
N MET A 53 -5.05 -16.44 5.24
CA MET A 53 -4.60 -16.19 3.88
C MET A 53 -3.09 -15.91 3.84
N SER A 54 -2.46 -16.19 2.70
CA SER A 54 -1.11 -15.70 2.43
C SER A 54 -1.13 -14.24 1.96
N PHE A 55 -0.02 -13.52 2.09
CA PHE A 55 0.08 -12.14 1.63
C PHE A 55 -0.29 -11.96 0.14
N PRO A 56 0.16 -12.81 -0.80
CA PRO A 56 -0.24 -12.67 -2.21
C PRO A 56 -1.75 -12.81 -2.44
N GLN A 57 -2.42 -13.73 -1.72
CA GLN A 57 -3.88 -13.90 -1.82
C GLN A 57 -4.63 -12.68 -1.27
N ALA A 58 -4.19 -12.15 -0.13
CA ALA A 58 -4.73 -10.92 0.44
C ALA A 58 -4.51 -9.72 -0.50
N ALA A 59 -3.30 -9.59 -1.06
CA ALA A 59 -2.95 -8.53 -2.00
C ALA A 59 -3.81 -8.59 -3.28
N GLU A 60 -4.04 -9.77 -3.83
CA GLU A 60 -4.92 -9.97 -4.99
C GLU A 60 -6.36 -9.55 -4.68
N LEU A 61 -6.91 -10.00 -3.55
CA LEU A 61 -8.28 -9.63 -3.16
C LEU A 61 -8.42 -8.12 -2.94
N CYS A 62 -7.47 -7.51 -2.23
CA CYS A 62 -7.43 -6.06 -2.01
C CYS A 62 -7.34 -5.30 -3.34
N PHE A 63 -6.51 -5.76 -4.26
CA PHE A 63 -6.34 -5.10 -5.56
C PHE A 63 -7.58 -5.22 -6.45
N VAL A 64 -8.15 -6.43 -6.56
CA VAL A 64 -9.27 -6.70 -7.47
C VAL A 64 -10.58 -6.14 -6.92
N LYS A 65 -10.87 -6.36 -5.63
CA LYS A 65 -12.16 -6.03 -5.00
C LYS A 65 -12.18 -4.66 -4.34
N LEU A 66 -11.12 -4.28 -3.65
CA LEU A 66 -11.07 -3.05 -2.85
C LEU A 66 -10.36 -1.89 -3.56
N LYS A 67 -9.66 -2.16 -4.68
CA LYS A 67 -8.80 -1.20 -5.39
C LYS A 67 -7.71 -0.59 -4.49
N LEU A 68 -7.20 -1.40 -3.56
CA LEU A 68 -6.10 -1.05 -2.68
C LEU A 68 -4.83 -1.76 -3.14
N LEU A 69 -3.71 -1.04 -3.15
CA LEU A 69 -2.39 -1.61 -3.41
C LEU A 69 -1.72 -1.95 -2.08
N LEU A 70 -1.60 -3.25 -1.79
CA LEU A 70 -0.94 -3.75 -0.59
C LEU A 70 0.58 -3.76 -0.78
N LEU A 71 1.33 -3.09 0.10
CA LEU A 71 2.77 -2.88 -0.04
C LEU A 71 3.59 -3.74 0.93
N ALA A 72 3.19 -3.76 2.20
CA ALA A 72 3.92 -4.43 3.27
C ALA A 72 2.98 -4.92 4.37
N ILE A 73 3.50 -5.80 5.21
CA ILE A 73 2.86 -6.20 6.46
C ILE A 73 3.86 -6.06 7.60
N GLU A 74 3.36 -5.70 8.76
CA GLU A 74 4.07 -5.81 10.01
C GLU A 74 3.47 -6.97 10.80
N VAL A 75 4.32 -7.92 11.14
CA VAL A 75 3.99 -9.01 12.04
C VAL A 75 4.48 -8.63 13.43
N ILE A 76 3.53 -8.44 14.33
CA ILE A 76 3.79 -8.28 15.76
C ILE A 76 3.83 -9.70 16.34
N ASN A 77 4.93 -10.05 16.98
CA ASN A 77 5.06 -11.36 17.62
C ASN A 77 4.53 -11.27 19.07
N ASP A 78 3.79 -12.28 19.51
CA ASP A 78 3.17 -12.33 20.85
C ASP A 78 4.21 -12.54 21.98
N ASP A 79 5.46 -12.85 21.63
CA ASP A 79 6.57 -13.12 22.55
C ASP A 79 7.28 -11.85 23.05
N GLY A 80 6.79 -10.66 22.67
CA GLY A 80 7.41 -9.38 23.02
C GLY A 80 8.69 -9.08 22.23
N SER A 81 9.01 -9.89 21.21
CA SER A 81 10.09 -9.58 20.27
C SER A 81 9.70 -8.44 19.32
N ASP A 82 10.71 -7.76 18.78
CA ASP A 82 10.53 -6.64 17.86
C ASP A 82 9.59 -7.00 16.69
N SER A 83 8.64 -6.11 16.40
CA SER A 83 7.76 -6.26 15.25
C SER A 83 8.57 -6.16 13.96
N LYS A 84 8.28 -7.04 13.00
CA LYS A 84 9.01 -7.08 11.73
C LYS A 84 8.13 -6.62 10.58
N ILE A 85 8.50 -5.49 9.98
CA ILE A 85 7.93 -5.02 8.71
C ILE A 85 8.58 -5.82 7.57
N SER A 86 7.74 -6.53 6.81
CA SER A 86 8.12 -7.26 5.62
C SER A 86 7.50 -6.59 4.39
N ILE A 87 8.35 -6.05 3.52
CA ILE A 87 7.94 -5.44 2.25
C ILE A 87 7.72 -6.54 1.22
N ASN A 88 6.51 -6.59 0.64
CA ASN A 88 6.10 -7.60 -0.33
C ASN A 88 6.61 -9.03 0.02
N PRO A 89 6.18 -9.60 1.16
CA PRO A 89 6.63 -10.92 1.54
C PRO A 89 6.13 -11.95 0.51
N LYS A 90 7.10 -12.61 -0.13
CA LYS A 90 6.84 -13.69 -1.10
C LYS A 90 6.49 -15.02 -0.42
N SER A 91 6.60 -15.09 0.91
CA SER A 91 6.33 -16.31 1.65
C SER A 91 4.84 -16.65 1.56
N LYS A 92 4.55 -17.94 1.31
CA LYS A 92 3.20 -18.49 1.43
C LYS A 92 2.80 -18.71 2.90
N ARG A 93 3.52 -18.10 3.84
CA ARG A 93 3.19 -18.20 5.26
C ARG A 93 1.86 -17.49 5.47
N ASN A 94 0.96 -18.16 6.16
CA ASN A 94 -0.33 -17.59 6.52
C ASN A 94 -0.09 -16.36 7.41
N LEU A 95 -0.91 -15.34 7.17
CA LEU A 95 -0.92 -14.13 7.97
C LEU A 95 -1.29 -14.48 9.43
N PRO A 96 -0.65 -13.82 10.41
CA PRO A 96 -0.98 -13.98 11.82
C PRO A 96 -2.40 -13.47 12.12
N ARG A 97 -2.83 -13.52 13.38
CA ARG A 97 -4.18 -13.11 13.76
C ARG A 97 -4.43 -11.61 13.59
N THR A 98 -3.40 -10.79 13.78
CA THR A 98 -3.50 -9.31 13.74
C THR A 98 -2.32 -8.69 12.98
N PRO A 99 -2.15 -8.94 11.67
CA PRO A 99 -1.16 -8.25 10.87
C PRO A 99 -1.58 -6.80 10.65
N ARG A 100 -0.62 -5.88 10.78
CA ARG A 100 -0.82 -4.49 10.35
C ARG A 100 -0.38 -4.37 8.89
N PHE A 101 -1.26 -3.88 8.04
CA PHE A 101 -0.98 -3.75 6.61
C PHE A 101 -0.62 -2.31 6.26
N PHE A 102 0.28 -2.19 5.28
CA PHE A 102 0.63 -0.94 4.64
C PHE A 102 0.03 -1.00 3.23
N TYR A 103 -0.87 -0.09 2.92
CA TYR A 103 -1.50 -0.01 1.61
C TYR A 103 -1.64 1.44 1.16
N CYS A 104 -1.82 1.63 -0.15
CA CYS A 104 -2.24 2.92 -0.69
C CYS A 104 -3.51 2.78 -1.51
N THR A 105 -4.24 3.89 -1.59
CA THR A 105 -5.38 4.03 -2.49
C THR A 105 -4.87 4.20 -3.91
N ILE A 106 -5.49 3.48 -4.86
CA ILE A 106 -5.16 3.64 -6.27
C ILE A 106 -6.03 4.77 -6.84
N CYS A 107 -5.38 5.77 -7.42
CA CYS A 107 -6.03 6.86 -8.12
C CYS A 107 -6.80 6.28 -9.34
N ARG A 108 -8.11 6.58 -9.43
CA ARG A 108 -9.01 6.03 -10.47
C ARG A 108 -8.79 6.65 -11.83
#